data_AF-X1QX11-F1
#
_entry.id   AF-X1QX11-F1
#
_cell.length_a   1.000
_cell.length_b   1.000
_cell.length_c   1.000
_cell.angle_alpha   90.00
_cell.angle_beta   90.00
_cell.angle_gamma   90.00
#
_symmetry.space_group_name_H-M   'P 1'
#
loop_
_entity.id
_entity.type
_entity.pdbx_description
1 polymer ?
#
loop_
_entity_poly.entity_id
_entity_poly.type
_entity_poly.pdbx_seq_one_letter_code
_entity_poly.pdbx_strand_id
1 'polypeptide(L)'
;MRRIKEINIKIENKDEIELLCGKRDENLKFIEKEMGVTFALRDNFLKIKGTKEQAERAERLIERIFFQLRKGYTFSPREIKYLLVNTEEKKLDAVNSAPVVFITPRGRKIRPRTKGQEEYVEAIRNNEVIFSIGPAGTGKTYLAVAMAVASLEKEEVVRIILTRPTVEAGEKLGYLPGGLE
;
A
#
# COMPACT_ATOMS: atom_id res chain seq x y z
N MET A 1 4.89 -20.65 33.87
CA MET A 1 3.94 -21.08 32.81
C MET A 1 3.47 -19.87 32.02
N ARG A 2 3.79 -19.78 30.71
CA ARG A 2 3.27 -18.69 29.87
C ARG A 2 1.78 -18.91 29.65
N ARG A 3 0.92 -18.03 30.18
CA ARG A 3 -0.54 -18.10 29.98
C ARG A 3 -0.85 -17.83 28.49
N ILE A 4 -1.44 -18.82 27.84
CA ILE A 4 -1.99 -18.68 26.49
C ILE A 4 -3.31 -17.91 26.62
N LYS A 5 -3.46 -16.85 25.82
CA LYS A 5 -4.66 -16.02 25.73
C LYS A 5 -5.31 -16.24 24.36
N GLU A 6 -6.64 -16.37 24.34
CA GLU A 6 -7.45 -16.35 23.13
C GLU A 6 -8.21 -15.01 23.07
N ILE A 7 -8.11 -14.31 21.94
CA ILE A 7 -8.80 -13.05 21.67
C ILE A 7 -9.64 -13.24 20.41
N ASN A 8 -10.86 -12.72 20.38
CA ASN A 8 -11.75 -12.84 19.22
C ASN A 8 -12.06 -11.44 18.69
N ILE A 9 -11.73 -11.19 17.42
CA ILE A 9 -12.07 -9.96 16.72
C ILE A 9 -13.21 -10.25 15.76
N LYS A 10 -14.25 -9.43 15.80
CA LYS A 10 -15.38 -9.53 14.87
C LYS A 10 -14.99 -8.97 13.50
N ILE A 11 -15.27 -9.74 12.46
CA ILE A 11 -15.14 -9.34 11.06
C ILE A 11 -16.51 -8.84 10.60
N GLU A 12 -16.57 -7.61 10.11
CA GLU A 12 -17.80 -6.95 9.69
C GLU A 12 -18.01 -7.00 8.18
N ASN A 13 -16.91 -6.94 7.41
CA ASN A 13 -16.98 -6.82 5.95
C ASN A 13 -16.18 -7.91 5.23
N LYS A 14 -16.63 -8.27 4.02
CA LYS A 14 -15.96 -9.26 3.17
C LYS A 14 -14.54 -8.82 2.78
N ASP A 15 -14.34 -7.52 2.62
CA ASP A 15 -13.02 -6.93 2.32
C ASP A 15 -11.99 -7.21 3.42
N GLU A 16 -12.42 -7.29 4.69
CA GLU A 16 -11.55 -7.60 5.83
C GLU A 16 -11.00 -9.03 5.71
N ILE A 17 -11.85 -9.98 5.30
CA ILE A 17 -11.47 -11.37 5.07
C ILE A 17 -10.52 -11.47 3.89
N GLU A 18 -10.86 -10.82 2.77
CA GLU A 18 -10.04 -10.85 1.57
C GLU A 18 -8.64 -10.27 1.82
N LEU A 19 -8.55 -9.19 2.61
CA LEU A 19 -7.28 -8.60 2.97
C LEU A 19 -6.45 -9.50 3.89
N LEU A 20 -7.09 -10.07 4.92
CA LEU A 20 -6.44 -10.93 5.90
C LEU A 20 -5.91 -12.21 5.27
N CYS A 21 -6.68 -12.85 4.41
CA CYS A 21 -6.23 -14.02 3.66
C CYS A 21 -5.19 -13.61 2.60
N GLY A 22 -5.43 -12.56 1.83
CA GLY A 22 -4.62 -12.28 0.64
C GLY A 22 -4.67 -13.44 -0.37
N LYS A 23 -3.66 -13.57 -1.23
CA LYS A 23 -3.58 -14.73 -2.15
C LYS A 23 -3.12 -15.97 -1.37
N ARG A 24 -4.01 -16.94 -1.16
CA ARG A 24 -3.73 -18.23 -0.50
C ARG A 24 -3.23 -18.10 0.97
N ASP A 25 -3.86 -17.22 1.74
CA ASP A 25 -3.56 -16.99 3.17
C ASP A 25 -2.16 -16.41 3.43
N GLU A 26 -1.53 -15.79 2.43
CA GLU A 26 -0.17 -15.26 2.52
C GLU A 26 -0.01 -14.18 3.60
N ASN A 27 -1.00 -13.29 3.75
CA ASN A 27 -0.93 -12.18 4.68
C ASN A 27 -1.11 -12.67 6.11
N LEU A 28 -2.08 -13.56 6.33
CA LEU A 28 -2.34 -14.19 7.62
C LEU A 28 -1.11 -14.93 8.13
N LYS A 29 -0.55 -15.84 7.31
CA LYS A 29 0.65 -16.61 7.65
C LYS A 29 1.87 -15.73 7.93
N PHE A 30 1.97 -14.62 7.21
CA PHE A 30 3.03 -13.65 7.45
C PHE A 30 2.88 -12.99 8.83
N ILE A 31 1.67 -12.53 9.17
CA ILE A 31 1.38 -11.91 10.48
C ILE A 31 1.60 -12.94 11.61
N GLU A 32 1.16 -14.20 11.43
CA GLU A 32 1.39 -15.29 12.40
C GLU A 32 2.87 -15.47 12.71
N LYS A 33 3.70 -15.54 11.66
CA LYS A 33 5.14 -15.75 11.79
C LYS A 33 5.83 -14.61 12.51
N GLU A 34 5.53 -13.36 12.15
CA GLU A 34 6.17 -12.19 12.74
C GLU A 34 5.74 -11.95 14.19
N MET A 35 4.48 -12.23 14.51
CA MET A 35 3.91 -11.92 15.83
C MET A 35 3.96 -13.11 16.79
N GLY A 36 4.29 -14.31 16.29
CA GLY A 36 4.32 -15.55 17.07
C GLY A 36 2.95 -15.93 17.61
N VAL A 37 1.90 -15.69 16.82
CA VAL A 37 0.49 -16.03 17.14
C VAL A 37 -0.06 -16.99 16.10
N THR A 38 -1.16 -17.66 16.43
CA THR A 38 -1.96 -18.45 15.49
C THR A 38 -3.32 -17.81 15.32
N PHE A 39 -3.76 -17.66 14.08
CA PHE A 39 -5.08 -17.18 13.73
C PHE A 39 -6.01 -18.33 13.36
N ALA A 40 -7.29 -18.20 13.68
CA ALA A 40 -8.32 -19.07 13.15
C ALA A 40 -9.55 -18.25 12.77
N LEU A 41 -9.99 -18.37 11.52
CA LEU A 41 -11.18 -17.68 11.02
C LEU A 41 -12.37 -18.64 11.14
N ARG A 42 -13.35 -18.30 11.98
CA ARG A 42 -14.60 -19.08 12.16
C ARG A 42 -15.78 -18.14 12.42
N ASP A 43 -16.91 -18.38 11.76
CA ASP A 43 -18.17 -17.69 12.03
C ASP A 43 -18.09 -16.15 12.02
N ASN A 44 -17.33 -15.57 11.09
CA ASN A 44 -17.00 -14.13 11.04
C ASN A 44 -16.21 -13.59 12.25
N PHE A 45 -15.53 -14.47 12.99
CA PHE A 45 -14.56 -14.08 14.01
C PHE A 45 -13.15 -14.50 13.60
N LEU A 46 -12.21 -13.58 13.74
CA LEU A 46 -10.79 -13.86 13.75
C LEU A 46 -10.36 -14.16 15.18
N LYS A 47 -10.05 -15.43 15.45
CA LYS A 47 -9.48 -15.85 16.72
C LYS A 47 -7.97 -15.68 16.68
N ILE A 48 -7.40 -15.09 17.72
CA ILE A 48 -5.96 -14.90 17.92
C ILE A 48 -5.52 -15.71 19.13
N LYS A 49 -4.58 -16.64 18.95
CA LYS A 49 -4.00 -17.45 20.01
C LYS A 49 -2.52 -17.16 20.15
N GLY A 50 -2.07 -16.87 21.37
CA GLY A 50 -0.66 -16.65 21.66
C GLY A 50 -0.42 -16.37 23.13
N THR A 51 0.78 -15.93 23.50
CA THR A 51 0.99 -15.36 24.84
C THR A 51 0.22 -14.05 24.99
N LYS A 52 -0.07 -13.63 26.23
CA LYS A 52 -0.82 -12.39 26.49
C LYS A 52 -0.29 -11.19 25.69
N GLU A 53 1.01 -10.95 25.71
CA GLU A 53 1.65 -9.83 25.02
C GLU A 53 1.57 -9.96 23.49
N GLN A 54 1.81 -11.15 22.95
CA GLN A 54 1.75 -11.40 21.50
C GLN A 54 0.32 -11.24 20.97
N ALA A 55 -0.67 -11.81 21.68
CA ALA A 55 -2.07 -11.73 21.30
C ALA A 55 -2.57 -10.28 21.34
N GLU A 56 -2.24 -9.51 22.39
CA GLU A 56 -2.62 -8.09 22.50
C GLU A 56 -1.94 -7.21 21.44
N ARG A 57 -0.67 -7.51 21.08
CA ARG A 57 0.02 -6.78 20.00
C ARG A 57 -0.58 -7.09 18.64
N ALA A 58 -0.95 -8.34 18.39
CA ALA A 58 -1.62 -8.76 17.16
C ALA A 58 -3.03 -8.16 17.05
N GLU A 59 -3.78 -8.15 18.15
CA GLU A 59 -5.10 -7.52 18.23
C GLU A 59 -5.05 -6.05 17.82
N ARG A 60 -4.18 -5.25 18.45
CA ARG A 60 -4.01 -3.83 18.11
C ARG A 60 -3.69 -3.60 16.63
N LEU A 61 -2.87 -4.45 16.04
CA LEU A 61 -2.52 -4.36 14.62
C LEU A 61 -3.74 -4.65 13.73
N ILE A 62 -4.45 -5.74 14.00
CA ILE A 62 -5.61 -6.13 13.20
C ILE A 62 -6.72 -5.09 13.31
N GLU A 63 -7.04 -4.62 14.51
CA GLU A 63 -8.04 -3.56 14.69
C GLU A 63 -7.66 -2.29 13.93
N ARG A 64 -6.38 -1.93 13.91
CA ARG A 64 -5.89 -0.79 13.13
C ARG A 64 -6.06 -0.99 11.63
N ILE A 65 -5.74 -2.18 11.13
CA ILE A 65 -5.93 -2.54 9.71
C ILE A 65 -7.42 -2.47 9.36
N PHE A 66 -8.30 -3.02 10.19
CA PHE A 66 -9.75 -2.99 9.99
C PHE A 66 -10.31 -1.58 10.02
N PHE A 67 -9.94 -0.77 11.03
CA PHE A 67 -10.35 0.62 11.13
C PHE A 67 -10.02 1.41 9.87
N GLN A 68 -8.83 1.19 9.31
CA GLN A 68 -8.40 1.84 8.08
C GLN A 68 -9.12 1.28 6.86
N LEU A 69 -9.30 -0.04 6.77
CA LEU A 69 -10.06 -0.66 5.68
C LEU A 69 -11.49 -0.11 5.62
N ARG A 70 -12.15 0.04 6.77
CA ARG A 70 -13.50 0.63 6.91
C ARG A 70 -13.58 2.08 6.46
N LYS A 71 -12.48 2.84 6.53
CA LYS A 71 -12.37 4.19 5.96
C LYS A 71 -12.13 4.21 4.43
N GLY A 72 -12.14 3.03 3.79
CA GLY A 72 -11.93 2.84 2.36
C GLY A 72 -10.45 2.82 1.95
N TYR A 73 -9.55 2.44 2.87
CA TYR A 73 -8.13 2.26 2.57
C TYR A 73 -7.89 0.82 2.10
N THR A 74 -7.11 0.64 1.05
CA THR A 74 -6.68 -0.69 0.60
C THR A 74 -5.23 -0.92 0.98
N PHE A 75 -4.89 -2.08 1.52
CA PHE A 75 -3.52 -2.44 1.84
C PHE A 75 -2.95 -3.42 0.82
N SER A 76 -1.75 -3.14 0.33
CA SER A 76 -0.93 -4.11 -0.40
C SER A 76 -0.16 -5.01 0.59
N PRO A 77 0.28 -6.22 0.19
CA PRO A 77 1.09 -7.09 1.06
C PRO A 77 2.34 -6.39 1.60
N ARG A 78 2.95 -5.48 0.83
CA ARG A 78 4.10 -4.68 1.28
C ARG A 78 3.74 -3.70 2.40
N GLU A 79 2.53 -3.16 2.39
CA GLU A 79 2.06 -2.26 3.46
C GLU A 79 1.80 -3.02 4.75
N ILE A 80 1.16 -4.19 4.67
CA ILE A 80 0.95 -5.04 5.84
C ILE A 80 2.32 -5.35 6.49
N LYS A 81 3.32 -5.68 5.67
CA LYS A 81 4.72 -5.85 6.13
C LYS A 81 5.30 -4.60 6.78
N TYR A 82 5.10 -3.44 6.16
CA TYR A 82 5.59 -2.18 6.71
C TYR A 82 4.95 -1.84 8.07
N LEU A 83 3.65 -2.10 8.23
CA LEU A 83 2.91 -1.89 9.47
C LEU A 83 3.36 -2.83 10.60
N LEU A 84 3.73 -4.06 10.25
CA LEU A 84 4.28 -5.04 11.19
C LEU A 84 5.64 -4.62 11.75
N VAL A 85 6.51 -4.07 10.89
CA VAL A 85 7.86 -3.62 11.28
C VAL A 85 7.81 -2.26 12.00
N ASN A 86 6.91 -1.37 11.59
CA ASN A 86 6.76 -0.02 12.16
C ASN A 86 5.58 0.05 13.13
N THR A 87 5.61 -0.77 14.18
CA THR A 87 4.61 -0.75 15.27
C THR A 87 4.57 0.56 16.07
N GLU A 88 5.45 1.52 15.79
CA GLU A 88 5.37 2.85 16.41
C GLU A 88 4.10 3.57 15.99
N GLU A 89 3.25 3.81 16.98
CA GLU A 89 1.88 4.34 16.89
C GLU A 89 1.79 5.63 16.07
N LYS A 90 2.86 6.43 15.97
CA LYS A 90 2.84 7.80 15.45
C LYS A 90 2.91 7.97 13.92
N LYS A 91 3.28 6.95 13.13
CA LYS A 91 3.53 7.16 11.68
C LYS A 91 2.30 7.01 10.77
N LEU A 92 1.25 6.28 11.14
CA LEU A 92 0.09 6.14 10.23
C LEU A 92 -0.83 7.37 10.23
N ASP A 93 -0.95 8.12 11.32
CA ASP A 93 -1.85 9.28 11.35
C ASP A 93 -1.37 10.39 10.41
N ALA A 94 -0.05 10.51 10.21
CA ALA A 94 0.55 11.40 9.21
C ALA A 94 0.30 10.93 7.76
N VAL A 95 0.27 9.62 7.50
CA VAL A 95 -0.06 9.07 6.16
C VAL A 95 -1.55 9.26 5.82
N ASN A 96 -2.39 9.44 6.84
CA ASN A 96 -3.83 9.56 6.71
C ASN A 96 -4.34 10.98 6.43
N SER A 97 -3.52 12.02 6.66
CA SER A 97 -3.89 13.41 6.38
C SER A 97 -3.67 13.82 4.92
N ALA A 98 -2.83 13.10 4.19
CA ALA A 98 -2.50 13.48 2.84
C ALA A 98 -3.73 13.36 1.90
N PRO A 99 -3.99 14.37 1.07
CA PRO A 99 -5.17 14.41 0.22
C PRO A 99 -5.14 13.26 -0.81
N VAL A 100 -6.32 12.69 -1.06
CA VAL A 100 -6.49 11.69 -2.11
C VAL A 100 -6.20 12.35 -3.47
N VAL A 101 -5.29 11.75 -4.22
CA VAL A 101 -4.90 12.18 -5.57
C VAL A 101 -5.93 11.71 -6.59
N PHE A 102 -6.35 10.45 -6.48
CA PHE A 102 -7.26 9.82 -7.42
C PHE A 102 -8.03 8.67 -6.77
N ILE A 103 -9.26 8.42 -7.21
CA ILE A 103 -10.05 7.25 -6.82
C ILE A 103 -10.22 6.40 -8.06
N THR A 104 -9.73 5.17 -8.04
CA THR A 104 -9.89 4.28 -9.20
C THR A 104 -11.36 3.89 -9.41
N PRO A 105 -11.74 3.42 -10.61
CA PRO A 105 -13.11 2.92 -10.86
C PRO A 105 -13.56 1.80 -9.92
N ARG A 106 -12.62 1.09 -9.28
CA ARG A 106 -12.89 0.07 -8.25
C ARG A 106 -12.93 0.64 -6.82
N GLY A 107 -13.03 1.95 -6.66
CA GLY A 107 -13.10 2.64 -5.37
C GLY A 107 -11.76 2.78 -4.63
N ARG A 108 -10.62 2.42 -5.25
CA ARG A 108 -9.32 2.46 -4.57
C ARG A 108 -8.79 3.89 -4.50
N LYS A 109 -8.58 4.40 -3.29
CA LYS A 109 -8.00 5.73 -3.04
C LYS A 109 -6.48 5.72 -3.21
N ILE A 110 -5.96 6.44 -4.19
CA ILE A 110 -4.53 6.68 -4.41
C ILE A 110 -4.15 7.99 -3.69
N ARG A 111 -3.10 7.95 -2.88
CA ARG A 111 -2.58 9.10 -2.13
C ARG A 111 -1.09 8.91 -1.85
N PRO A 112 -0.32 9.98 -1.64
CA PRO A 112 1.05 9.86 -1.17
C PRO A 112 1.09 9.28 0.25
N ARG A 113 2.15 8.55 0.56
CA ARG A 113 2.31 7.78 1.81
C ARG A 113 3.58 8.11 2.58
N THR A 114 4.41 8.97 2.02
CA THR A 114 5.62 9.46 2.66
C THR A 114 5.73 10.94 2.39
N LYS A 115 6.45 11.67 3.25
CA LYS A 115 6.69 13.10 3.06
C LYS A 115 7.26 13.41 1.66
N GLY A 116 8.23 12.62 1.19
CA GLY A 116 8.79 12.79 -0.15
C GLY A 116 7.79 12.53 -1.29
N GLN A 117 6.78 11.67 -1.08
CA GLN A 117 5.68 11.50 -2.03
C GLN A 117 4.70 12.67 -1.99
N GLU A 118 4.46 13.27 -0.82
CA GLU A 118 3.66 14.49 -0.68
C GLU A 118 4.33 15.66 -1.39
N GLU A 119 5.61 15.91 -1.11
CA GLU A 119 6.44 16.90 -1.80
C GLU A 119 6.43 16.67 -3.33
N TYR A 120 6.49 15.40 -3.76
CA TYR A 120 6.39 15.07 -5.18
C TYR A 120 5.03 15.42 -5.80
N VAL A 121 3.93 15.10 -5.11
CA VAL A 121 2.57 15.43 -5.57
C VAL A 121 2.35 16.95 -5.61
N GLU A 122 2.87 17.68 -4.62
CA GLU A 122 2.83 19.14 -4.62
C GLU A 122 3.68 19.74 -5.75
N ALA A 123 4.86 19.18 -6.00
CA ALA A 123 5.68 19.58 -7.13
C ALA A 123 4.91 19.44 -8.45
N ILE A 124 4.16 18.33 -8.65
CA ILE A 124 3.29 18.11 -9.83
C ILE A 124 2.26 19.21 -10.02
N ARG A 125 1.68 19.73 -8.94
CA ARG A 125 0.65 20.78 -9.02
C ARG A 125 1.24 22.16 -9.33
N ASN A 126 2.44 22.43 -8.84
CA ASN A 126 3.00 23.78 -8.81
C ASN A 126 4.03 24.05 -9.92
N ASN A 127 4.38 23.04 -10.73
CA ASN A 127 5.42 23.18 -11.76
C ASN A 127 4.97 22.52 -13.07
N GLU A 128 5.38 23.10 -14.21
CA GLU A 128 5.08 22.56 -15.54
C GLU A 128 5.93 21.31 -15.87
N VAL A 129 7.19 21.29 -15.41
CA VAL A 129 8.16 20.21 -15.69
C VAL A 129 8.86 19.80 -14.40
N ILE A 130 8.91 18.49 -14.15
CA ILE A 130 9.48 17.94 -12.90
C ILE A 130 10.33 16.72 -13.22
N PHE A 131 11.49 16.66 -12.59
CA PHE A 131 12.36 15.49 -12.59
C PHE A 131 12.23 14.78 -11.25
N SER A 132 11.81 13.52 -11.27
CA SER A 132 11.72 12.69 -10.07
C SER A 132 12.74 11.56 -10.14
N ILE A 133 13.70 11.58 -9.23
CA ILE A 133 14.77 10.57 -9.13
C ILE A 133 14.57 9.77 -7.85
N GLY A 134 14.73 8.46 -7.92
CA GLY A 134 14.72 7.63 -6.71
C GLY A 134 14.67 6.14 -7.01
N PRO A 135 14.83 5.29 -5.98
CA PRO A 135 14.84 3.83 -6.12
C PRO A 135 13.58 3.26 -6.76
N ALA A 136 13.67 2.02 -7.27
CA ALA A 136 12.51 1.31 -7.77
C ALA A 136 11.44 1.14 -6.68
N GLY A 137 10.16 1.27 -7.04
CA GLY A 137 9.04 1.06 -6.12
C GLY A 137 8.71 2.23 -5.18
N THR A 138 9.36 3.39 -5.30
CA THR A 138 9.07 4.57 -4.46
C THR A 138 7.84 5.40 -4.90
N GLY A 139 7.11 4.95 -5.93
CA GLY A 139 5.85 5.58 -6.33
C GLY A 139 5.94 6.69 -7.37
N LYS A 140 7.14 7.00 -7.90
CA LYS A 140 7.37 8.06 -8.92
C LYS A 140 6.40 7.95 -10.09
N THR A 141 6.44 6.85 -10.83
CA THR A 141 5.54 6.62 -11.97
C THR A 141 4.08 6.47 -11.54
N TYR A 142 3.83 5.78 -10.42
CA TYR A 142 2.46 5.47 -9.99
C TYR A 142 1.67 6.74 -9.61
N LEU A 143 2.28 7.65 -8.85
CA LEU A 143 1.65 8.92 -8.45
C LEU A 143 1.54 9.88 -9.63
N ALA A 144 2.54 9.94 -10.52
CA ALA A 144 2.48 10.74 -11.75
C ALA A 144 1.28 10.34 -12.61
N VAL A 145 1.11 9.05 -12.86
CA VAL A 145 0.00 8.53 -13.66
C VAL A 145 -1.33 8.78 -12.97
N ALA A 146 -1.42 8.60 -11.65
CA ALA A 146 -2.64 8.90 -10.91
C ALA A 146 -3.06 10.37 -11.01
N MET A 147 -2.09 11.30 -10.89
CA MET A 147 -2.33 12.73 -11.10
C MET A 147 -2.77 13.03 -12.55
N ALA A 148 -2.10 12.45 -13.54
CA ALA A 148 -2.43 12.66 -14.95
C ALA A 148 -3.84 12.18 -15.31
N VAL A 149 -4.25 11.00 -14.80
CA VAL A 149 -5.61 10.48 -14.98
C VAL A 149 -6.63 11.37 -14.27
N ALA A 150 -6.32 11.86 -13.07
CA ALA A 150 -7.20 12.79 -12.36
C ALA A 150 -7.41 14.10 -13.15
N SER A 151 -6.36 14.65 -13.77
CA SER A 151 -6.48 15.84 -14.62
C SER A 151 -7.25 15.56 -15.90
N LEU A 152 -7.11 14.36 -16.49
CA LEU A 152 -7.91 13.96 -17.66
C LEU A 152 -9.40 13.85 -17.32
N GLU A 153 -9.77 13.25 -16.18
CA GLU A 153 -11.17 13.15 -15.74
C GLU A 153 -11.80 14.50 -15.40
N LYS A 154 -11.00 15.47 -14.96
CA LYS A 154 -11.42 16.85 -14.69
C LYS A 154 -11.42 17.73 -15.94
N GLU A 155 -11.10 17.17 -17.11
CA GLU A 155 -10.96 17.90 -18.37
C GLU A 155 -9.90 19.02 -18.34
N GLU A 156 -8.95 18.96 -17.39
CA GLU A 156 -7.81 19.89 -17.30
C GLU A 156 -6.81 19.63 -18.45
N VAL A 157 -6.80 18.41 -18.99
CA VAL A 157 -6.00 18.00 -20.14
C VAL A 157 -6.82 17.17 -21.12
N VAL A 158 -6.48 17.21 -22.41
CA VAL A 158 -7.20 16.48 -23.47
C VAL A 158 -6.66 15.08 -23.75
N ARG A 159 -5.41 14.80 -23.37
CA ARG A 159 -4.75 13.50 -23.61
C ARG A 159 -3.57 13.29 -22.67
N ILE A 160 -3.26 12.02 -22.39
CA ILE A 160 -2.07 11.59 -21.65
C ILE A 160 -1.11 10.90 -22.62
N ILE A 161 0.17 11.27 -22.60
CA ILE A 161 1.22 10.61 -23.37
C ILE A 161 2.17 9.92 -22.40
N LEU A 162 2.28 8.60 -22.51
CA LEU A 162 3.24 7.80 -21.76
C LEU A 162 4.32 7.31 -22.71
N THR A 163 5.56 7.64 -22.42
CA THR A 163 6.72 7.18 -23.19
C THR A 163 7.71 6.47 -22.27
N ARG A 164 8.43 5.51 -22.83
CA ARG A 164 9.57 4.87 -22.20
C ARG A 164 10.70 4.80 -23.23
N PRO A 165 11.97 4.93 -22.81
CA PRO A 165 13.09 4.69 -23.72
C PRO A 165 13.06 3.24 -24.23
N THR A 166 13.52 3.03 -25.46
CA THR A 166 13.51 1.72 -26.14
C THR A 166 14.54 0.74 -25.55
N VAL A 167 15.42 1.19 -24.67
CA VAL A 167 16.50 0.40 -24.08
C VAL A 167 16.37 0.43 -22.56
N GLU A 168 16.27 -0.74 -21.93
CA GLU A 168 16.30 -0.86 -20.47
C GLU A 168 17.75 -0.90 -19.96
N ALA A 169 17.96 -0.40 -18.74
CA ALA A 169 19.28 -0.37 -18.12
C ALA A 169 19.83 -1.80 -17.95
N GLY A 170 20.81 -2.17 -18.77
CA GLY A 170 21.48 -3.48 -18.74
C GLY A 170 21.35 -4.31 -20.01
N GLU A 171 20.52 -3.91 -20.98
CA GLU A 171 20.49 -4.54 -22.30
C GLU A 171 21.56 -3.93 -23.23
N LYS A 172 22.33 -4.79 -23.92
CA LYS A 172 23.25 -4.32 -24.97
C LYS A 172 22.42 -3.69 -26.07
N LEU A 173 22.81 -2.47 -26.49
CA LEU A 173 22.26 -1.77 -27.65
C LEU A 173 22.18 -2.76 -28.84
N GLY A 174 20.99 -3.29 -29.11
CA GLY A 174 20.71 -3.88 -30.41
C GLY A 174 20.76 -2.75 -31.42
N TYR A 175 21.61 -2.91 -32.43
CA TYR A 175 21.92 -1.96 -33.49
C TYR A 175 20.77 -1.00 -33.84
N LEU A 176 21.05 0.31 -33.79
CA LEU A 176 20.23 1.29 -34.50
C LEU A 176 20.53 1.11 -36.00
N PRO A 177 19.52 0.92 -36.89
CA PRO A 177 19.76 0.96 -38.32
C PRO A 177 20.15 2.39 -38.70
N GLY A 178 21.42 2.60 -39.08
CA GLY A 178 21.95 3.90 -39.50
C GLY A 178 23.29 4.36 -38.90
N GLY A 179 24.00 3.52 -38.14
CA GLY A 179 25.39 3.81 -37.78
C GLY A 179 26.30 3.70 -39.00
N LEU A 180 26.73 4.84 -39.55
CA LEU A 180 27.78 4.92 -40.57
C LEU A 180 29.14 4.57 -39.94
N GLU A 181 29.93 3.75 -40.64
CA GLU A 181 31.39 3.66 -40.47
C GLU A 181 32.06 5.02 -40.66
#